data_AF-A0A4R5KD93-F1
#
_entry.id   AF-A0A4R5KD93-F1
#
_cell.length_a   1.000
_cell.length_b   1.000
_cell.length_c   1.000
_cell.angle_alpha   90.00
_cell.angle_beta   90.00
_cell.angle_gamma   90.00
#
_symmetry.space_group_name_H-M   'P 1'
#
loop_
_entity.id
_entity.type
_entity.pdbx_description
1 polymer ?
#
loop_
_entity_poly.entity_id
_entity_poly.type
_entity_poly.pdbx_seq_one_letter_code
_entity_poly.pdbx_strand_id
1 'polypeptide(L)'
;MSHKIRGLAAAGIVVGLVMTTGCSSPRSVQAYCAAMEKHKSLYLSAMNVDPNSKNPLDGLLNAASAIGDLKSMWKDMADVAPEEIRSDTESVRDAWAKQEDAAVSGDWKAVIGGAIVNAGPMSRVDAYVKQHCGQPSS
;
A
#
# COMPACT_ATOMS: atom_id res chain seq x y z
N MET A 1 -31.63 -50.43 44.44
CA MET A 1 -30.96 -49.14 44.21
C MET A 1 -30.19 -49.22 42.91
N SER A 2 -30.83 -48.87 41.78
CA SER A 2 -30.20 -48.65 40.47
C SER A 2 -31.31 -48.25 39.50
N HIS A 3 -31.28 -47.01 39.01
CA HIS A 3 -32.26 -46.49 38.05
C HIS A 3 -31.55 -45.84 36.86
N LYS A 4 -31.73 -46.52 35.72
CA LYS A 4 -32.19 -46.02 34.41
C LYS A 4 -31.24 -45.21 33.51
N ILE A 5 -31.30 -45.66 32.26
CA ILE A 5 -30.68 -45.20 31.02
C ILE A 5 -31.43 -43.96 30.49
N ARG A 6 -30.71 -43.16 29.68
CA ARG A 6 -31.15 -42.33 28.52
C ARG A 6 -31.09 -40.81 28.72
N GLY A 7 -30.35 -40.15 27.83
CA GLY A 7 -30.48 -38.73 27.54
C GLY A 7 -29.30 -38.17 26.76
N LEU A 8 -29.33 -38.25 25.41
CA LEU A 8 -28.66 -37.26 24.57
C LEU A 8 -29.34 -35.92 24.85
N ALA A 9 -28.58 -34.91 25.28
CA ALA A 9 -28.98 -33.52 25.22
C ALA A 9 -27.74 -32.68 24.89
N ALA A 10 -27.79 -32.04 23.73
CA ALA A 10 -26.82 -31.06 23.28
C ALA A 10 -26.74 -29.91 24.30
N ALA A 11 -25.53 -29.62 24.78
CA ALA A 11 -25.24 -28.41 25.53
C ALA A 11 -24.12 -27.68 24.79
N GLY A 12 -24.51 -26.65 24.04
CA GLY A 12 -23.57 -25.74 23.39
C GLY A 12 -22.79 -24.96 24.43
N ILE A 13 -21.51 -24.70 24.12
CA ILE A 13 -20.81 -23.55 24.66
C ILE A 13 -20.32 -22.75 23.46
N VAL A 14 -20.85 -21.53 23.43
CA VAL A 14 -20.70 -20.48 22.45
C VAL A 14 -19.23 -20.24 22.15
N VAL A 15 -18.91 -20.19 20.86
CA VAL A 15 -17.68 -19.64 20.30
C VAL A 15 -17.40 -18.30 20.97
N GLY A 16 -16.39 -18.26 21.83
CA GLY A 16 -15.86 -17.03 22.40
C GLY A 16 -15.13 -16.23 21.32
N LEU A 17 -15.90 -15.69 20.37
CA LEU A 17 -15.43 -14.65 19.48
C LEU A 17 -15.32 -13.40 20.35
N VAL A 18 -14.14 -13.20 20.95
CA VAL A 18 -13.76 -11.91 21.51
C VAL A 18 -13.62 -10.97 20.32
N MET A 19 -14.76 -10.45 19.83
CA MET A 19 -14.75 -9.23 19.05
C MET A 19 -14.40 -8.11 20.02
N THR A 20 -13.09 -7.90 20.21
CA THR A 20 -12.63 -6.57 20.58
C THR A 20 -13.02 -5.66 19.43
N THR A 21 -14.21 -5.06 19.51
CA THR A 21 -14.54 -3.81 18.82
C THR A 21 -13.69 -2.70 19.44
N GLY A 22 -12.37 -2.86 19.34
CA GLY A 22 -11.43 -1.78 19.52
C GLY A 22 -11.57 -0.92 18.27
N CYS A 23 -11.76 0.39 18.46
CA CYS A 23 -11.51 1.38 17.42
C CYS A 23 -10.10 1.12 16.88
N SER A 24 -10.02 0.36 15.79
CA SER A 24 -8.78 0.16 15.05
C SER A 24 -8.29 1.53 14.65
N SER A 25 -7.10 1.91 15.13
CA SER A 25 -6.43 3.10 14.60
C SER A 25 -6.48 3.00 13.07
N PRO A 26 -6.80 4.08 12.34
CA PRO A 26 -6.82 4.03 10.87
C PRO A 26 -5.48 3.54 10.29
N ARG A 27 -4.42 3.58 11.10
CA ARG A 27 -3.10 3.02 10.83
C ARG A 27 -2.98 1.58 11.32
N SER A 28 -3.14 0.63 10.41
CA SER A 28 -3.03 -0.81 10.68
C SER A 28 -2.50 -1.56 9.46
N VAL A 29 -1.91 -2.75 9.66
CA VAL A 29 -1.40 -3.59 8.56
C VAL A 29 -2.51 -3.85 7.53
N GLN A 30 -3.72 -4.20 7.98
CA GLN A 30 -4.85 -4.46 7.10
C GLN A 30 -5.26 -3.23 6.29
N ALA A 31 -5.34 -2.05 6.92
CA ALA A 31 -5.66 -0.82 6.21
C ALA A 31 -4.57 -0.47 5.17
N TYR A 32 -3.31 -0.68 5.52
CA TYR A 32 -2.16 -0.48 4.64
C TYR A 32 -2.19 -1.39 3.41
N CYS A 33 -2.44 -2.68 3.61
CA CYS A 33 -2.55 -3.63 2.51
C CYS A 33 -3.79 -3.38 1.65
N ALA A 34 -4.91 -2.96 2.24
CA ALA A 34 -6.09 -2.55 1.49
C ALA A 34 -5.83 -1.29 0.63
N ALA A 35 -5.07 -0.31 1.15
CA ALA A 35 -4.66 0.85 0.38
C ALA A 35 -3.73 0.46 -0.79
N MET A 36 -2.78 -0.45 -0.57
CA MET A 36 -1.92 -0.96 -1.65
C MET A 36 -2.72 -1.70 -2.73
N GLU A 37 -3.63 -2.60 -2.33
CA GLU A 37 -4.44 -3.37 -3.29
C GLU A 37 -5.39 -2.46 -4.09
N LYS A 38 -5.99 -1.45 -3.45
CA LYS A 38 -6.82 -0.41 -4.10
C LYS A 38 -6.09 0.25 -5.29
N HIS A 39 -4.79 0.47 -5.15
CA HIS A 39 -3.97 1.21 -6.13
C HIS A 39 -3.10 0.32 -7.02
N LYS A 40 -3.15 -1.00 -6.85
CA LYS A 40 -2.27 -1.95 -7.54
C LYS A 40 -2.33 -1.85 -9.06
N SER A 41 -3.52 -1.68 -9.64
CA SER A 41 -3.67 -1.51 -11.09
C SER A 41 -3.00 -0.22 -11.58
N LEU A 42 -3.18 0.88 -10.85
CA LEU A 42 -2.54 2.17 -11.14
C LEU A 42 -1.01 2.06 -10.99
N TYR A 43 -0.54 1.43 -9.93
CA TYR A 43 0.89 1.17 -9.71
C TYR A 43 1.51 0.38 -10.87
N LEU A 44 0.89 -0.73 -11.26
CA LEU A 44 1.37 -1.55 -12.38
C LEU A 44 1.33 -0.80 -13.70
N SER A 45 0.29 0.01 -13.93
CA SER A 45 0.20 0.87 -15.12
C SER A 45 1.31 1.92 -15.14
N ALA A 46 1.52 2.62 -14.02
CA ALA A 46 2.55 3.64 -13.86
C ALA A 46 3.98 3.07 -13.99
N MET A 47 4.20 1.82 -13.61
CA MET A 47 5.48 1.13 -13.75
C MET A 47 5.69 0.51 -15.15
N ASN A 48 4.62 0.36 -15.94
CA ASN A 48 4.66 -0.20 -17.29
C ASN A 48 4.71 0.89 -18.39
N VAL A 49 5.12 2.11 -18.03
CA VAL A 49 5.34 3.19 -19.00
C VAL A 49 6.46 2.78 -19.96
N ASP A 50 6.15 2.70 -21.26
CA ASP A 50 7.14 2.33 -22.28
C ASP A 50 8.19 3.45 -22.45
N PRO A 51 9.45 3.23 -22.07
CA PRO A 51 10.50 4.22 -22.25
C PRO A 51 10.87 4.42 -23.72
N ASN A 52 10.40 3.56 -24.64
CA ASN A 52 10.71 3.60 -26.07
C ASN A 52 9.62 4.28 -26.90
N SER A 53 8.76 5.11 -26.28
CA SER A 53 7.81 5.93 -27.01
C SER A 53 8.48 6.65 -28.17
N LYS A 54 8.00 6.43 -29.39
CA LYS A 54 8.50 7.08 -30.62
C LYS A 54 8.26 8.58 -30.63
N ASN A 55 7.36 9.07 -29.77
CA ASN A 55 7.09 10.48 -29.56
C ASN A 55 7.57 10.90 -28.16
N PRO A 56 8.57 11.80 -28.07
CA PRO A 56 9.10 12.25 -26.79
C PRO A 56 8.06 13.00 -25.94
N LEU A 57 7.07 13.65 -26.56
CA LEU A 57 6.00 14.33 -25.83
C LEU A 57 5.04 13.33 -25.17
N ASP A 58 4.68 12.25 -25.86
CA ASP A 58 3.82 11.21 -25.30
C ASP A 58 4.52 10.47 -24.15
N GLY A 59 5.83 10.23 -24.26
CA GLY A 59 6.63 9.67 -23.17
C GLY A 59 6.64 10.57 -21.93
N LEU A 60 6.71 11.89 -22.15
CA LEU A 60 6.67 12.88 -21.07
C LEU A 60 5.31 12.93 -20.37
N LEU A 61 4.23 12.94 -21.14
CA LEU A 61 2.85 12.96 -20.61
C LEU A 61 2.55 11.68 -19.81
N ASN A 62 2.99 10.52 -20.32
CA ASN A 62 2.84 9.25 -19.61
C ASN A 62 3.62 9.22 -18.29
N ALA A 63 4.86 9.74 -18.30
CA ALA A 63 5.67 9.84 -17.08
C ALA A 63 5.03 10.80 -16.06
N ALA A 64 4.52 11.96 -16.49
CA ALA A 64 3.83 12.90 -15.62
C ALA A 64 2.55 12.31 -14.99
N SER A 65 1.74 11.60 -15.79
CA SER A 65 0.56 10.88 -15.28
C SER A 65 0.94 9.83 -14.25
N ALA A 66 1.96 9.03 -14.54
CA ALA A 66 2.47 8.00 -13.62
C ALA A 66 2.94 8.60 -12.29
N ILE A 67 3.64 9.74 -12.31
CA ILE A 67 4.05 10.45 -11.10
C ILE A 67 2.84 10.91 -10.27
N GLY A 68 1.80 11.44 -10.94
CA GLY A 68 0.56 11.87 -10.27
C GLY A 68 -0.20 10.71 -9.61
N ASP A 69 -0.38 9.61 -10.33
CA ASP A 69 -1.03 8.40 -9.81
C ASP A 69 -0.27 7.84 -8.59
N LEU A 70 1.06 7.75 -8.70
CA LEU A 70 1.91 7.26 -7.62
C LEU A 70 1.88 8.21 -6.41
N LYS A 71 1.91 9.54 -6.60
CA LYS A 71 1.73 10.50 -5.50
C LYS A 71 0.43 10.24 -4.75
N SER A 72 -0.69 10.07 -5.46
CA SER A 72 -1.98 9.80 -4.81
C SER A 72 -1.97 8.49 -4.04
N MET A 73 -1.40 7.43 -4.61
CA MET A 73 -1.25 6.14 -3.93
C MET A 73 -0.43 6.28 -2.64
N TRP A 74 0.75 6.91 -2.72
CA TRP A 74 1.64 7.04 -1.56
C TRP A 74 1.07 7.93 -0.47
N LYS A 75 0.25 8.92 -0.83
CA LYS A 75 -0.53 9.68 0.14
C LYS A 75 -1.49 8.79 0.92
N ASP A 76 -2.31 8.00 0.21
CA ASP A 76 -3.28 7.09 0.84
C ASP A 76 -2.57 6.06 1.74
N MET A 77 -1.45 5.50 1.27
CA MET A 77 -0.66 4.53 2.05
C MET A 77 -0.07 5.17 3.32
N ALA A 78 0.44 6.40 3.24
CA ALA A 78 0.99 7.11 4.40
C ALA A 78 -0.09 7.43 5.46
N ASP A 79 -1.32 7.72 5.04
CA ASP A 79 -2.43 8.04 5.94
C ASP A 79 -2.81 6.83 6.83
N VAL A 80 -2.57 5.61 6.36
CA VAL A 80 -2.88 4.35 7.06
C VAL A 80 -1.63 3.52 7.44
N ALA A 81 -0.43 4.08 7.29
CA ALA A 81 0.82 3.36 7.55
C ALA A 81 0.97 2.96 9.03
N PRO A 82 1.21 1.67 9.34
CA PRO A 82 1.58 1.20 10.67
C PRO A 82 2.86 1.87 11.16
N GLU A 83 2.98 2.07 12.47
CA GLU A 83 4.08 2.84 13.06
C GLU A 83 5.47 2.32 12.65
N GLU A 84 5.62 1.01 12.49
CA GLU A 84 6.87 0.35 12.09
C GLU A 84 7.36 0.68 10.67
N ILE A 85 6.47 1.03 9.74
CA ILE A 85 6.81 1.40 8.35
C ILE A 85 6.43 2.86 8.01
N ARG A 86 5.90 3.59 8.99
CA ARG A 86 5.33 4.92 8.78
C ARG A 86 6.34 5.92 8.26
N SER A 87 7.49 6.04 8.92
CA SER A 87 8.53 6.99 8.50
C SER A 87 9.02 6.73 7.08
N ASP A 88 9.13 5.47 6.68
CA ASP A 88 9.54 5.11 5.32
C ASP A 88 8.45 5.42 4.30
N THR A 89 7.19 5.10 4.63
CA THR A 89 6.06 5.40 3.74
C THR A 89 5.87 6.92 3.58
N GLU A 90 5.99 7.70 4.66
CA GLU A 90 5.95 9.17 4.62
C GLU A 90 7.10 9.73 3.78
N SER A 91 8.32 9.17 3.91
CA SER A 91 9.46 9.57 3.08
C SER A 91 9.22 9.31 1.59
N VAL A 92 8.62 8.15 1.26
CA VAL A 92 8.25 7.83 -0.13
C VAL A 92 7.19 8.80 -0.64
N ARG A 93 6.12 9.05 0.13
CA ARG A 93 5.08 10.04 -0.22
C ARG A 93 5.71 11.41 -0.53
N ASP A 94 6.60 11.88 0.33
CA ASP A 94 7.20 13.21 0.19
C ASP A 94 8.13 13.28 -1.02
N ALA A 95 8.82 12.18 -1.35
CA ALA A 95 9.63 12.10 -2.56
C ALA A 95 8.76 12.18 -3.83
N TRP A 96 7.63 11.48 -3.89
CA TRP A 96 6.71 11.54 -5.03
C TRP A 96 6.02 12.90 -5.17
N ALA A 97 5.68 13.54 -4.04
CA ALA A 97 5.18 14.92 -4.06
C ALA A 97 6.21 15.88 -4.68
N LYS A 98 7.48 15.79 -4.27
CA LYS A 98 8.57 16.59 -4.86
C LYS A 98 8.82 16.27 -6.33
N GLN A 99 8.67 15.01 -6.74
CA GLN A 99 8.82 14.61 -8.14
C GLN A 99 7.71 15.19 -9.01
N GLU A 100 6.48 15.25 -8.51
CA GLU A 100 5.38 15.92 -9.22
C GLU A 100 5.63 17.43 -9.33
N ASP A 101 6.02 18.09 -8.24
CA ASP A 101 6.33 19.53 -8.24
C ASP A 101 7.44 19.85 -9.26
N ALA A 102 8.50 19.03 -9.28
CA ALA A 102 9.61 19.15 -10.21
C ALA A 102 9.21 18.84 -11.67
N ALA A 103 8.34 17.84 -11.88
CA ALA A 103 7.78 17.52 -13.19
C ALA A 103 6.96 18.70 -13.76
N VAL A 104 6.10 19.29 -12.93
CA VAL A 104 5.26 20.44 -13.30
C VAL A 104 6.10 21.69 -13.56
N SER A 105 7.19 21.89 -12.82
CA SER A 105 8.13 23.00 -13.05
C SER A 105 9.11 22.76 -14.20
N GLY A 106 9.11 21.57 -14.81
CA GLY A 106 10.04 21.18 -15.89
C GLY A 106 11.47 20.85 -15.42
N ASP A 107 11.71 20.69 -14.10
CA ASP A 107 13.00 20.31 -13.55
C ASP A 107 13.17 18.77 -13.53
N TRP A 108 13.33 18.20 -14.73
CA TRP A 108 13.52 16.76 -14.87
C TRP A 108 14.82 16.23 -14.26
N LYS A 109 15.80 17.09 -13.98
CA LYS A 109 17.02 16.69 -13.27
C LYS A 109 16.71 16.41 -11.80
N ALA A 110 15.90 17.26 -11.17
CA ALA A 110 15.43 17.03 -9.80
C ALA A 110 14.56 15.77 -9.68
N VAL A 111 13.73 15.47 -10.71
CA VAL A 111 12.94 14.22 -10.73
C VAL A 111 13.84 12.98 -10.69
N ILE A 112 14.88 12.94 -11.53
CA ILE A 112 15.84 11.83 -11.59
C ILE A 112 16.65 11.75 -10.27
N GLY A 113 17.13 12.88 -9.76
CA GLY A 113 17.85 12.92 -8.49
C GLY A 113 16.99 12.45 -7.31
N GLY A 114 15.71 12.80 -7.30
CA GLY A 114 14.71 12.36 -6.32
C GLY A 114 14.50 10.85 -6.30
N ALA A 115 14.52 10.20 -7.47
CA ALA A 115 14.36 8.75 -7.57
C ALA A 115 15.50 8.00 -6.86
N ILE A 116 16.74 8.50 -6.98
CA ILE A 116 17.93 7.89 -6.38
C ILE A 116 17.86 7.94 -4.85
N VAL A 117 17.52 9.10 -4.28
CA VAL A 117 17.49 9.28 -2.81
C VAL A 117 16.33 8.54 -2.16
N ASN A 118 15.27 8.24 -2.91
CA ASN A 118 14.10 7.51 -2.41
C ASN A 118 14.26 5.98 -2.43
N ALA A 119 15.33 5.44 -3.01
CA ALA A 119 15.49 4.00 -3.21
C ALA A 119 15.50 3.19 -1.89
N GLY A 120 16.10 3.74 -0.83
CA GLY A 120 16.20 3.08 0.48
C GLY A 120 14.84 2.88 1.17
N PRO A 121 14.08 3.96 1.45
CA PRO A 121 12.72 3.86 1.99
C PRO A 121 11.80 2.99 1.12
N MET A 122 11.86 3.15 -0.21
CA MET A 122 11.07 2.34 -1.15
C MET A 122 11.37 0.84 -1.01
N SER A 123 12.64 0.45 -0.89
CA SER A 123 13.02 -0.96 -0.70
C SER A 123 12.49 -1.55 0.61
N ARG A 124 12.44 -0.76 1.69
CA ARG A 124 11.88 -1.22 2.97
C ARG A 124 10.37 -1.35 2.92
N VAL A 125 9.69 -0.41 2.26
CA VAL A 125 8.25 -0.49 2.00
C VAL A 125 7.90 -1.73 1.17
N ASP A 126 8.65 -2.00 0.10
CA ASP A 126 8.45 -3.21 -0.72
C ASP A 126 8.62 -4.50 0.10
N ALA A 127 9.69 -4.59 0.90
CA ALA A 127 9.91 -5.73 1.79
C ALA A 127 8.76 -5.91 2.79
N TYR A 128 8.28 -4.80 3.36
CA TYR A 128 7.16 -4.78 4.30
C TYR A 128 5.86 -5.27 3.65
N VAL A 129 5.51 -4.75 2.47
CA VAL A 129 4.31 -5.18 1.72
C VAL A 129 4.39 -6.68 1.41
N LYS A 130 5.54 -7.18 0.96
CA LYS A 130 5.74 -8.62 0.68
C LYS A 130 5.57 -9.49 1.91
N GLN A 131 6.03 -9.02 3.07
CA GLN A 131 5.94 -9.75 4.33
C GLN A 131 4.52 -9.77 4.91
N HIS A 132 3.76 -8.70 4.73
CA HIS A 132 2.52 -8.48 5.49
C HIS A 132 1.23 -8.51 4.65
N CYS A 133 1.27 -8.21 3.35
CA CYS A 133 0.06 -8.07 2.54
C CYS A 133 -0.36 -9.33 1.79
N GLY A 134 0.31 -10.46 2.04
CA GLY A 134 0.03 -11.75 1.40
C GLY A 134 0.40 -11.77 -0.08
N GLN A 135 0.71 -12.95 -0.60
CA GLN A 135 0.71 -13.14 -2.06
C GLN A 135 -0.73 -13.06 -2.58
N PRO A 136 -0.94 -12.54 -3.80
CA PRO A 136 -2.28 -12.39 -4.38
C PRO A 136 -3.05 -13.70 -4.28
N SER A 137 -4.25 -13.63 -3.71
CA SER A 137 -5.25 -14.69 -3.85
C SER A 137 -5.38 -15.00 -5.35
N SER A 138 -4.96 -16.21 -5.71
CA SER A 138 -5.22 -16.80 -7.03
C SER A 138 -6.70 -17.12 -7.18
#